data_AF-A0A354X4D8-F1
#
_entry.id   AF-A0A354X4D8-F1
#
_cell.length_a   1.000
_cell.length_b   1.000
_cell.length_c   1.000
_cell.angle_alpha   90.00
_cell.angle_beta   90.00
_cell.angle_gamma   90.00
#
_symmetry.space_group_name_H-M   'P 1'
#
loop_
_entity.id
_entity.type
_entity.pdbx_description
1 polymer ?
#
loop_
_entity_poly.entity_id
_entity_poly.type
_entity_poly.pdbx_seq_one_letter_code
_entity_poly.pdbx_strand_id
1 'polypeptide(L)' 'LETASYGHFGRQPQTVTKTFASRYMPEPVVKQVELFTWEKLDQVERIKKAFGL' A
#
# COMPACT_ATOMS: atom_id res chain seq x y z
N LEU A 1 -8.37 -9.57 -2.69
CA LEU A 1 -9.62 -8.82 -2.42
C LEU A 1 -9.42 -7.89 -1.20
N GLU A 2 -8.30 -7.18 -1.15
CA GLU A 2 -7.93 -6.37 0.02
C GLU A 2 -8.57 -5.00 -0.10
N THR A 3 -8.35 -4.27 -1.19
CA THR A 3 -8.97 -2.96 -1.40
C THR A 3 -10.43 -3.04 -1.81
N ALA A 4 -10.83 -4.12 -2.50
CA ALA A 4 -12.16 -4.32 -3.06
C ALA A 4 -13.19 -4.91 -2.06
N SER A 5 -12.88 -4.97 -0.76
CA SER A 5 -13.78 -5.47 0.26
C SER A 5 -13.70 -4.61 1.51
N TYR A 6 -14.88 -4.25 2.05
CA TYR A 6 -15.04 -3.41 3.25
C TYR A 6 -14.45 -1.99 3.14
N GLY A 7 -14.36 -1.45 1.93
CA GLY A 7 -13.98 -0.05 1.67
C GLY A 7 -12.47 0.16 1.50
N HIS A 8 -12.13 1.21 0.73
CA HIS A 8 -10.75 1.57 0.40
C HIS A 8 -10.05 2.42 1.47
N PHE A 9 -10.83 3.09 2.34
CA PHE A 9 -10.33 4.06 3.32
C PHE A 9 -10.50 3.58 4.76
N GLY A 10 -9.73 4.17 5.69
CA GLY A 10 -9.80 3.89 7.13
C GLY A 10 -9.08 2.60 7.55
N ARG A 11 -8.15 2.10 6.73
CA ARG A 11 -7.40 0.87 6.98
C ARG A 11 -5.95 1.17 7.31
N GLN A 12 -5.39 0.40 8.25
CA GLN A 12 -3.99 0.56 8.62
C GLN A 12 -3.07 0.15 7.44
N PRO A 13 -2.08 0.99 7.06
CA PRO A 13 -1.04 0.63 6.10
C PRO A 13 -0.30 -0.63 6.54
N GLN A 14 0.00 -1.53 5.60
CA GLN A 14 0.67 -2.79 5.90
C GLN A 14 1.51 -3.30 4.73
N THR A 15 2.62 -3.96 5.05
CA THR A 15 3.43 -4.66 4.05
C THR A 15 3.09 -6.15 4.06
N VAL A 16 2.80 -6.70 2.90
CA VAL A 16 2.44 -8.11 2.72
C VAL A 16 3.22 -8.73 1.58
N THR A 17 3.52 -10.02 1.67
CA THR A 17 4.08 -10.78 0.55
C THR A 17 2.96 -11.23 -0.37
N LYS A 18 3.09 -10.94 -1.67
CA LYS A 18 2.18 -11.37 -2.73
C LYS A 18 2.89 -12.24 -3.75
N THR A 19 2.21 -13.31 -4.15
CA THR A 19 2.63 -14.18 -5.24
C THR A 19 1.71 -13.92 -6.43
N PHE A 20 2.29 -13.48 -7.54
CA PHE A 20 1.60 -13.20 -8.79
C PHE A 20 1.93 -14.31 -9.78
N ALA A 21 0.92 -15.07 -10.20
CA ALA A 21 1.04 -16.10 -11.21
C ALA A 21 0.19 -15.74 -12.43
N SER A 22 0.66 -16.07 -13.63
CA SER A 22 -0.05 -15.87 -14.88
C SER A 22 0.25 -17.03 -15.83
N ARG A 23 -0.70 -17.38 -16.70
CA ARG A 23 -0.54 -18.46 -17.69
C ARG A 23 0.62 -18.20 -18.67
N TYR A 24 1.03 -16.94 -18.81
CA TYR A 24 2.11 -16.51 -19.70
C TYR A 24 3.46 -16.32 -18.98
N MET A 25 3.50 -16.51 -17.65
CA MET A 25 4.74 -16.48 -16.88
C MET A 25 5.11 -17.90 -16.48
N PRO A 26 6.30 -18.39 -16.86
CA PRO A 26 6.74 -19.74 -16.49
C PRO A 26 6.95 -19.89 -14.98
N GLU A 27 7.32 -18.81 -14.27
CA GLU A 27 7.52 -18.82 -12.82
C GLU A 27 6.68 -17.73 -12.12
N PRO A 28 6.10 -18.02 -10.94
CA PRO A 28 5.41 -17.01 -10.14
C PRO A 28 6.35 -15.92 -9.62
N VAL A 29 5.89 -14.67 -9.68
CA VAL A 29 6.62 -13.52 -9.14
C VAL A 29 6.22 -13.29 -7.69
N VAL A 30 7.17 -13.39 -6.76
CA VAL A 30 6.97 -13.09 -5.34
C VAL A 30 7.50 -11.71 -5.02
N LYS A 31 6.67 -10.84 -4.44
CA LYS A 31 7.04 -9.46 -4.07
C LYS A 31 6.44 -9.06 -2.74
N GLN A 32 7.17 -8.23 -2.00
CA GLN A 32 6.61 -7.45 -0.91
C GLN A 32 5.88 -6.25 -1.50
N VAL A 33 4.63 -6.07 -1.07
CA VAL A 33 3.75 -5.00 -1.53
C VAL A 33 3.25 -4.26 -0.30
N GLU A 34 3.34 -2.93 -0.34
CA GLU A 34 2.77 -2.07 0.67
C GLU A 34 1.34 -1.68 0.28
N LEU A 35 0.37 -1.96 1.16
CA LEU A 35 -1.05 -1.67 0.97
C LEU A 35 -1.47 -0.46 1.79
N PHE A 36 -2.51 0.23 1.31
CA PHE A 36 -3.16 1.38 1.96
C PHE A 36 -2.19 2.54 2.27
N THR A 37 -1.23 2.80 1.38
CA THR A 37 -0.22 3.85 1.56
C THR A 37 -0.81 5.26 1.67
N TRP A 38 -2.00 5.49 1.13
CA TRP A 38 -2.72 6.77 1.25
C TRP A 38 -3.21 7.10 2.66
N GLU A 39 -3.27 6.12 3.56
CA GLU A 39 -3.66 6.31 4.96
C GLU A 39 -2.46 6.70 5.85
N LYS A 40 -1.23 6.74 5.29
CA LYS A 40 -0.04 7.12 6.04
C LYS A 40 -0.03 8.62 6.38
N LEU A 41 0.45 8.93 7.58
CA LEU A 41 0.65 10.30 8.08
C LEU A 41 2.14 10.69 8.15
N ASP A 42 3.01 9.92 7.49
CA ASP A 42 4.47 10.10 7.51
C ASP A 42 4.95 11.40 6.85
N GLN A 43 4.12 12.03 6.01
CA GLN A 43 4.42 13.33 5.39
C GLN A 43 3.89 14.54 6.18
N VAL A 44 3.15 14.36 7.28
CA VAL A 44 2.47 15.45 8.00
C VAL A 44 3.47 16.53 8.45
N GLU A 45 4.57 16.12 9.10
CA GLU A 45 5.57 17.08 9.60
C GLU A 45 6.28 17.84 8.47
N ARG A 46 6.56 17.15 7.35
CA ARG A 46 7.14 17.79 6.16
C ARG A 46 6.23 18.87 5.60
N ILE A 47 4.92 18.59 5.57
CA ILE A 47 3.91 19.52 5.09
C ILE A 47 3.79 20.71 6.05
N LYS A 48 3.61 20.49 7.36
CA LYS A 48 3.53 21.57 8.36
C LYS A 48 4.71 22.54 8.25
N LYS A 49 5.93 22.00 8.17
CA LYS A 49 7.15 22.79 8.00
C LYS A 49 7.13 23.66 6.73
N ALA A 50 6.60 23.16 5.62
CA ALA A 50 6.51 23.91 4.37
C ALA A 50 5.57 25.12 4.46
N PHE A 51 4.58 25.07 5.37
CA PHE A 51 3.62 26.15 5.61
C PHE A 51 3.93 26.98 6.87
N GLY A 52 5.03 26.69 7.58
CA GLY A 52 5.40 27.39 8.82
C GLY A 52 4.47 27.08 10.01
N LEU A 53 3.87 25.89 10.02
CA LEU A 53 3.02 25.35 11.09
C LEU A 53 3.79 24.40 12.02
#